data_AF-A0A8H5ZW28-F1
#
_entry.id   AF-A0A8H5ZW28-F1
#
_cell.length_a   1.000
_cell.length_b   1.000
_cell.length_c   1.000
_cell.angle_alpha   90.00
_cell.angle_beta   90.00
_cell.angle_gamma   90.00
#
_symmetry.space_group_name_H-M   'P 1'
#
loop_
_entity.id
_entity.type
_entity.pdbx_description
1 polymer ?
#
loop_
_entity_poly.entity_id
_entity_poly.type
_entity_poly.pdbx_seq_one_letter_code
_entity_poly.pdbx_strand_id
1 'polypeptide(L)'
;MPPSPQTAKLTSTLHLLIPRLRLLQKKSTASSVIQRRELSHLLSENKDVSARIRVENVIATDIAIEVMEMVELYCELILARANVLDQNAFSEKGVEARNRAKEALGEIRRREMGGLASGVED
;
A
#
# COMPACT_ATOMS: atom_id res chain seq x y z
N MET A 1 -9.78 11.70 24.28
CA MET A 1 -9.48 12.85 23.41
C MET A 1 -9.99 12.50 22.01
N PRO A 2 -10.68 13.39 21.30
CA PRO A 2 -11.10 13.12 19.93
C PRO A 2 -9.87 12.85 19.05
N PRO A 3 -9.98 11.96 18.03
CA PRO A 3 -8.87 11.68 17.12
C PRO A 3 -8.47 12.96 16.37
N SER A 4 -7.19 13.09 16.05
CA SER A 4 -6.72 14.21 15.24
C SER A 4 -7.46 14.26 13.87
N PRO A 5 -7.60 15.45 13.25
CA PRO A 5 -8.22 15.57 11.92
C PRO A 5 -7.55 14.67 10.86
N GLN A 6 -6.24 14.46 10.98
CA GLN A 6 -5.45 13.59 10.11
C GLN A 6 -5.87 12.12 10.29
N THR A 7 -6.01 11.67 11.53
CA THR A 7 -6.46 10.30 11.84
C THR A 7 -7.91 10.09 11.41
N ALA A 8 -8.80 11.07 11.62
CA ALA A 8 -10.19 10.98 11.15
C ALA A 8 -10.29 10.86 9.62
N LYS A 9 -9.45 11.58 8.87
CA LYS A 9 -9.35 11.45 7.41
C LYS A 9 -8.80 10.08 6.99
N LEU A 10 -7.78 9.59 7.69
CA LEU A 10 -7.21 8.26 7.43
C LEU A 10 -8.26 7.16 7.63
N THR A 11 -8.92 7.14 8.78
CA THR A 11 -9.91 6.10 9.11
C THR A 11 -11.08 6.12 8.13
N SER A 12 -11.66 7.28 7.83
CA SER A 12 -12.74 7.39 6.84
C SER A 12 -12.33 6.91 5.45
N THR A 13 -11.10 7.23 5.01
CA THR A 13 -10.58 6.76 3.72
C THR A 13 -10.41 5.23 3.71
N LEU A 14 -9.87 4.64 4.78
CA LEU A 14 -9.70 3.19 4.89
C LEU A 14 -11.04 2.45 4.89
N HIS A 15 -12.06 2.98 5.59
CA HIS A 15 -13.41 2.41 5.59
C HIS A 15 -14.05 2.39 4.19
N LEU A 16 -13.67 3.31 3.30
CA LEU A 16 -14.13 3.32 1.90
C LEU A 16 -13.27 2.42 1.00
N LEU A 17 -11.96 2.34 1.28
CA LEU A 17 -11.00 1.60 0.45
C LEU A 17 -11.15 0.08 0.60
N ILE A 18 -11.30 -0.43 1.82
CA ILE A 18 -11.46 -1.87 2.10
C ILE A 18 -12.63 -2.49 1.31
N PRO A 19 -13.87 -1.99 1.38
CA PRO A 19 -14.97 -2.57 0.60
C PRO A 19 -14.78 -2.41 -0.91
N ARG A 20 -14.07 -1.37 -1.36
CA ARG A 20 -13.73 -1.19 -2.78
C ARG A 20 -12.73 -2.25 -3.26
N LEU A 21 -11.73 -2.60 -2.45
CA LEU A 21 -10.79 -3.69 -2.74
C LEU A 21 -11.53 -5.02 -2.84
N ARG A 22 -12.39 -5.34 -1.86
CA ARG A 22 -13.24 -6.54 -1.88
C ARG A 22 -14.10 -6.64 -3.14
N LEU A 23 -14.68 -5.52 -3.57
CA LEU A 23 -15.48 -5.47 -4.80
C LEU A 23 -14.63 -5.77 -6.04
N LEU A 24 -13.42 -5.20 -6.12
CA LEU A 24 -12.49 -5.44 -7.22
C LEU A 24 -11.99 -6.88 -7.24
N GLN A 25 -11.62 -7.45 -6.09
CA GLN A 25 -11.24 -8.86 -5.98
C GLN A 25 -12.35 -9.79 -6.49
N LYS A 26 -13.61 -9.58 -6.05
CA LYS A 26 -14.76 -10.36 -6.53
C LYS A 26 -14.97 -10.24 -8.03
N LYS A 27 -14.88 -9.02 -8.56
CA LYS A 27 -15.01 -8.76 -10.00
C LYS A 27 -13.90 -9.45 -10.81
N SER A 28 -12.65 -9.32 -10.37
CA SER A 28 -11.50 -9.93 -11.04
C SER A 28 -11.52 -11.45 -10.95
N THR A 29 -11.96 -12.01 -9.81
CA THR A 29 -12.13 -13.46 -9.63
C THR A 29 -13.16 -14.01 -10.63
N ALA A 30 -14.32 -13.34 -10.75
CA ALA A 30 -15.34 -13.72 -11.74
C ALA A 30 -14.79 -13.65 -13.18
N SER A 31 -13.99 -12.62 -13.48
CA SER A 31 -13.30 -12.50 -14.78
C SER A 31 -12.31 -13.64 -15.02
N SER A 32 -11.49 -14.02 -14.03
CA SER A 32 -10.53 -15.12 -14.13
C SER A 32 -11.23 -16.46 -14.41
N VAL A 33 -12.36 -16.72 -13.75
CA VAL A 33 -13.19 -17.92 -14.01
C VAL A 33 -13.66 -17.99 -15.47
N ILE A 34 -14.10 -16.87 -16.05
CA ILE A 34 -14.53 -16.80 -17.45
C ILE A 34 -13.32 -17.04 -18.38
N GLN A 35 -12.19 -16.40 -18.10
CA GLN A 35 -10.97 -16.57 -18.91
C GLN A 35 -10.45 -18.01 -18.92
N ARG A 36 -10.56 -18.73 -17.80
CA ARG A 36 -10.20 -20.15 -17.70
C ARG A 36 -11.10 -21.05 -18.54
N ARG A 37 -12.40 -20.73 -18.65
CA ARG A 37 -13.33 -21.46 -19.55
C ARG A 37 -12.97 -21.24 -21.01
N GLU A 38 -12.65 -20.00 -21.39
CA GLU A 38 -12.24 -19.70 -22.75
C GLU A 38 -10.88 -20.31 -23.10
N LEU A 39 -9.95 -20.37 -22.14
CA LEU A 39 -8.70 -21.12 -22.27
C LEU A 39 -8.96 -22.60 -22.58
N SER A 40 -9.89 -23.24 -21.86
CA SER A 40 -10.30 -24.62 -22.14
C SER A 40 -10.84 -24.79 -23.56
N HIS A 41 -11.61 -23.81 -24.06
CA HIS A 41 -12.14 -23.86 -25.41
C HIS A 41 -11.02 -23.77 -26.45
N LEU A 42 -10.05 -22.86 -26.28
CA LEU A 42 -8.89 -22.75 -27.18
C LEU A 42 -8.08 -24.04 -27.26
N LEU A 43 -7.90 -24.73 -26.13
CA LEU A 43 -7.21 -26.01 -26.07
C LEU A 43 -7.99 -27.11 -26.82
N SER A 44 -9.32 -27.14 -26.69
CA SER A 44 -10.16 -28.11 -27.44
C SER A 44 -10.11 -27.90 -28.96
N GLU A 45 -9.79 -26.69 -29.41
CA GLU A 45 -9.62 -26.33 -30.83
C GLU A 45 -8.17 -26.49 -31.32
N ASN A 46 -7.25 -27.00 -30.49
CA ASN A 46 -5.81 -27.09 -30.76
C ASN A 46 -5.14 -25.73 -31.09
N LYS A 47 -5.63 -24.64 -30.51
CA LYS A 47 -5.07 -23.28 -30.69
C LYS A 47 -4.03 -22.94 -29.61
N ASP A 48 -2.93 -23.67 -29.59
CA ASP A 48 -1.94 -23.62 -28.49
C ASP A 48 -1.29 -22.24 -28.29
N VAL A 49 -0.99 -21.51 -29.38
CA VAL A 49 -0.38 -20.18 -29.29
C VAL A 49 -1.32 -19.20 -28.59
N SER A 50 -2.61 -19.20 -28.96
CA SER A 50 -3.62 -18.36 -28.33
C SER A 50 -3.89 -18.79 -26.88
N ALA A 51 -3.90 -20.11 -26.62
CA ALA A 51 -4.03 -20.65 -25.27
C ALA A 51 -2.87 -20.19 -24.36
N ARG A 52 -1.64 -20.16 -24.87
CA ARG A 52 -0.46 -19.68 -24.13
C ARG A 52 -0.58 -18.21 -23.74
N ILE A 53 -0.95 -17.35 -24.68
CA ILE A 53 -1.19 -15.92 -24.38
C ILE A 53 -2.32 -15.77 -23.35
N ARG A 54 -3.36 -16.61 -23.46
CA ARG A 54 -4.49 -16.55 -22.53
C ARG A 54 -4.09 -16.96 -21.12
N VAL A 55 -3.30 -18.02 -20.95
CA VAL A 55 -2.89 -18.47 -19.61
C VAL A 55 -1.99 -17.45 -18.91
N GLU A 56 -1.13 -16.74 -19.64
CA GLU A 56 -0.33 -15.64 -19.07
C GLU A 56 -1.23 -14.54 -18.47
N ASN A 57 -2.31 -14.16 -19.17
CA ASN A 57 -3.28 -13.19 -18.66
C ASN A 57 -4.06 -13.70 -17.43
N VAL A 58 -4.40 -14.99 -17.40
CA VAL A 58 -5.04 -15.62 -16.23
C VAL A 58 -4.10 -15.54 -15.02
N ILE A 59 -2.83 -15.95 -15.19
CA ILE A 59 -1.82 -15.91 -14.12
C ILE A 59 -1.63 -14.48 -13.61
N ALA A 60 -1.50 -13.51 -14.51
CA ALA A 60 -1.35 -12.11 -14.13
C ALA A 60 -2.57 -11.58 -13.34
N THR A 61 -3.77 -11.98 -13.75
CA THR A 61 -5.02 -11.60 -13.06
C THR A 61 -5.08 -12.22 -11.65
N ASP A 62 -4.71 -13.48 -11.52
CA ASP A 62 -4.69 -14.18 -10.24
C ASP A 62 -3.68 -13.56 -9.28
N ILE A 63 -2.45 -13.27 -9.74
CA ILE A 63 -1.45 -12.54 -8.93
C ILE A 63 -1.97 -11.18 -8.48
N ALA A 64 -2.67 -10.45 -9.35
CA ALA A 64 -3.23 -9.15 -9.00
C ALA A 64 -4.32 -9.26 -7.91
N ILE A 65 -5.12 -10.33 -7.91
CA ILE A 65 -6.12 -10.61 -6.86
C ILE A 65 -5.41 -10.84 -5.52
N GLU A 66 -4.40 -11.72 -5.50
CA GLU A 66 -3.60 -12.01 -4.29
C GLU A 66 -2.97 -10.72 -3.70
N VAL A 67 -2.41 -9.86 -4.55
CA VAL A 67 -1.85 -8.58 -4.11
C VAL A 67 -2.94 -7.66 -3.54
N MET A 68 -4.12 -7.62 -4.14
CA MET A 68 -5.24 -6.84 -3.59
C MET A 68 -5.68 -7.36 -2.21
N GLU A 69 -5.64 -8.67 -1.98
CA GLU A 69 -5.94 -9.29 -0.68
C GLU A 69 -4.88 -8.94 0.37
N MET A 70 -3.59 -8.95 0.00
CA MET A 70 -2.51 -8.49 0.88
C MET A 70 -2.67 -7.01 1.26
N VAL A 71 -2.99 -6.15 0.28
CA VAL A 71 -3.21 -4.72 0.52
C VAL A 71 -4.43 -4.50 1.41
N GLU A 72 -5.52 -5.25 1.21
CA GLU A 72 -6.70 -5.21 2.07
C GLU A 72 -6.33 -5.53 3.52
N LEU A 73 -5.62 -6.64 3.74
CA LEU A 73 -5.19 -7.06 5.08
C LEU A 73 -4.38 -5.97 5.80
N TYR A 74 -3.44 -5.33 5.09
CA TYR A 74 -2.69 -4.21 5.66
C TYR A 74 -3.57 -3.00 5.96
N CYS A 75 -4.56 -2.70 5.12
CA CYS A 75 -5.50 -1.62 5.37
C CYS A 75 -6.35 -1.89 6.62
N GLU A 76 -6.81 -3.13 6.82
CA GLU A 76 -7.52 -3.55 8.03
C GLU A 76 -6.65 -3.45 9.28
N LEU A 77 -5.39 -3.89 9.19
CA LEU A 77 -4.44 -3.79 10.29
C LEU A 77 -4.20 -2.32 10.69
N ILE A 78 -3.97 -1.44 9.71
CA ILE A 78 -3.76 0.00 9.96
C ILE A 78 -5.01 0.59 10.60
N LEU A 79 -6.20 0.24 10.11
CA LEU A 79 -7.47 0.73 10.66
C LEU A 79 -7.66 0.28 12.12
N ALA A 80 -7.37 -0.99 12.44
CA ALA A 80 -7.42 -1.52 13.80
C ALA A 80 -6.43 -0.82 14.75
N ARG A 81 -5.31 -0.31 14.21
CA ARG A 81 -4.27 0.38 14.98
C ARG A 81 -4.33 1.91 14.89
N ALA A 82 -5.36 2.49 14.27
CA ALA A 82 -5.45 3.92 14.02
C ALA A 82 -5.35 4.77 15.30
N ASN A 83 -5.97 4.33 16.40
CA ASN A 83 -5.89 5.02 17.69
C ASN A 83 -4.47 5.03 18.27
N VAL A 84 -3.74 3.91 18.15
CA VAL A 84 -2.36 3.83 18.63
C VAL A 84 -1.46 4.76 17.80
N LEU A 85 -1.66 4.78 16.49
CA LEU A 85 -0.95 5.69 15.58
C LEU A 85 -1.24 7.16 15.91
N ASP A 86 -2.50 7.49 16.21
CA ASP A 86 -2.91 8.83 16.60
C ASP A 86 -2.21 9.30 17.88
N GLN A 87 -2.17 8.44 18.91
CA GLN A 87 -1.48 8.73 20.16
C GLN A 87 0.03 8.90 19.94
N ASN A 88 0.67 8.02 19.17
CA ASN A 88 2.11 8.11 18.93
C ASN A 88 2.51 9.35 18.11
N ALA A 89 1.65 9.79 17.19
CA ALA A 89 1.97 10.89 16.28
C ALA A 89 1.50 12.26 16.80
N PHE A 90 0.36 12.33 17.49
CA PHE A 90 -0.33 13.60 17.79
C PHE A 90 -0.60 13.84 19.27
N SER A 91 -0.27 12.91 20.18
CA SER A 91 -0.24 13.24 21.61
C SER A 91 0.84 14.28 21.92
N GLU A 92 0.76 14.96 23.07
CA GLU A 92 1.82 15.88 23.54
C GLU A 92 3.21 15.22 23.47
N LYS A 93 3.33 14.01 24.03
CA LYS A 93 4.57 13.22 23.98
C LYS A 93 5.03 12.90 22.55
N GLY A 94 4.09 12.64 21.66
CA GLY A 94 4.35 12.41 20.24
C GLY A 94 4.83 13.67 19.50
N VAL A 95 4.22 14.82 19.78
CA VAL A 95 4.64 16.12 19.23
C VAL A 95 6.04 16.48 19.71
N GLU A 96 6.32 16.33 20.99
CA GLU A 96 7.64 16.54 21.58
C GLU A 96 8.70 15.62 20.97
N ALA A 97 8.38 14.33 20.76
CA ALA A 97 9.29 13.39 20.11
C ALA A 97 9.60 13.80 18.66
N ARG A 98 8.60 14.25 17.90
CA ARG A 98 8.80 14.74 16.52
C ARG A 98 9.62 16.01 16.45
N ASN A 99 9.38 16.96 17.36
CA ASN A 99 10.15 18.20 17.42
C ASN A 99 11.62 17.92 17.76
N ARG A 100 11.88 17.07 18.76
CA ARG A 100 13.24 16.62 19.10
C ARG A 100 13.93 15.90 17.93
N ALA A 101 13.23 15.01 17.24
CA ALA A 101 13.78 14.34 16.06
C ALA A 101 14.10 15.33 14.92
N LYS A 102 13.25 16.34 14.68
CA LYS A 102 13.50 17.40 13.69
C LYS A 102 14.71 18.27 14.06
N GLU A 103 14.84 18.64 15.33
CA GLU A 103 15.98 19.40 15.83
C GLU A 103 17.28 18.63 15.65
N ALA A 104 17.30 17.35 16.06
CA ALA A 104 18.45 16.47 15.88
C ALA A 104 18.82 16.32 14.39
N LEU A 105 17.85 16.16 13.50
CA LEU A 105 18.09 16.08 12.05
C LEU A 105 18.65 17.40 11.49
N GLY A 106 18.15 18.54 11.98
CA GLY A 106 18.63 19.86 11.59
C GLY A 106 20.05 20.15 12.09
N GLU A 107 20.45 19.61 13.23
CA GLU A 107 21.82 19.65 13.73
C GLU A 107 22.76 18.76 12.90
N ILE A 108 22.34 17.54 12.56
CA ILE A 108 23.10 16.65 11.68
C ILE A 108 23.32 17.31 10.32
N ARG A 109 22.25 17.85 9.71
CA ARG A 109 22.34 18.54 8.41
C ARG A 109 23.22 19.80 8.47
N ARG A 110 23.21 20.54 9.58
CA ARG A 110 24.11 21.69 9.78
C ARG A 110 25.57 21.25 9.91
N ARG A 111 25.84 20.13 10.58
CA ARG A 111 27.19 19.54 10.65
C ARG A 111 27.68 19.06 9.28
N GLU A 112 26.82 18.40 8.50
CA GLU A 112 27.16 17.93 7.14
C GLU A 112 27.44 19.10 6.19
N MET A 113 26.63 20.16 6.23
CA MET A 113 26.85 21.37 5.42
C MET A 113 28.06 22.20 5.88
N GLY A 114 28.35 22.22 7.18
CA GLY A 114 29.55 22.88 7.74
C GLY A 114 30.85 22.15 7.40
N GLY A 115 30.81 20.81 7.30
CA GLY A 115 31.97 19.99 6.91
C GLY A 115 32.35 20.09 5.43
N LEU A 116 31.39 20.39 4.54
CA LEU A 116 31.68 20.67 3.13
C LEU A 116 32.35 22.04 2.91
N ALA A 117 32.10 23.02 3.79
CA ALA A 117 32.71 24.35 3.69
C ALA A 117 34.17 24.38 4.17
N SER A 118 34.58 23.44 5.04
CA SER A 118 35.96 23.34 5.55
C SER A 118 36.88 22.46 4.69
N GLY A 119 36.40 21.91 3.57
CA GLY A 119 37.18 21.04 2.66
C GLY A 119 37.60 21.71 1.34
N VAL A 120 37.49 23.03 1.23
CA VAL A 120 37.84 23.81 0.02
C VAL A 120 39.08 24.71 0.25
N GLU A 121 39.65 24.69 1.46
CA GLU A 121 40.91 25.35 1.80
C GLU A 121 42.00 24.31 2.08
N ASP A 122 42.39 23.55 1.05
CA ASP A 122 43.70 22.89 0.93
C ASP A 122 44.06 22.76 -0.56
#